data_AF-A0AAN4YSY6-F1
#
_entry.id   AF-A0AAN4YSY6-F1
#
_cell.length_a   1.000
_cell.length_b   1.000
_cell.length_c   1.000
_cell.angle_alpha   90.00
_cell.angle_beta   90.00
_cell.angle_gamma   90.00
#
_symmetry.space_group_name_H-M   'P 1'
#
loop_
_entity.id
_entity.type
_entity.pdbx_description
1 polymer ?
#
loop_
_entity_poly.entity_id
_entity_poly.type
_entity_poly.pdbx_seq_one_letter_code
_entity_poly.pdbx_strand_id
1 'polypeptide(L)'
;MSHQYLPKCLSVQAALGFIDKYKSRNFASNVPWTILQLRHASVLYALFLQYLKGGVQAEPPDAGKISTCGKYAELFLTVRFDADAIRILLGNTKWALDLLHYVLNDLLDLADDLESLLSDQEAFAQKCQYTIPLISTSNQSHGHFLLILFVAVKTISSLPLIILLSSMSRAFLRFICRGLRGIQAGYATAPLTGDAGVYYAEIYRTLDTSPVRIDVYEKLLAGVDSTVRHVYHGAGFGDNERPGPEKELLVNGRIPPVLVTAVSTILRQTVPALKPDIDRMAIYMGDYSWLGLGSDRRAELYRRTRDVDIIKKIPFRSTASAGSDETQSGKHNPSQVRRRCVRCCEIMCGAYPPRPQLSSRMMYKLGYVRYCICGGGWTLESDFHR
;
A
#
# COMPACT_ATOMS: atom_id res chain seq x y z
N MET A 1 17.51 8.63 3.77
CA MET A 1 17.38 7.31 3.12
C MET A 1 17.39 7.49 1.59
N SER A 2 18.58 7.62 0.99
CA SER A 2 18.77 7.78 -0.47
C SER A 2 19.45 6.57 -1.10
N HIS A 3 19.06 5.35 -0.73
CA HIS A 3 19.51 4.16 -1.46
C HIS A 3 18.80 4.11 -2.81
N GLN A 4 19.42 4.70 -3.85
CA GLN A 4 18.93 4.64 -5.23
C GLN A 4 18.74 3.21 -5.76
N TYR A 5 19.44 2.24 -5.15
CA TYR A 5 19.43 0.83 -5.54
C TYR A 5 18.26 0.04 -4.95
N LEU A 6 17.75 0.45 -3.79
CA LEU A 6 16.75 -0.33 -3.05
C LEU A 6 15.42 -0.49 -3.81
N PRO A 7 14.84 0.57 -4.42
CA PRO A 7 13.68 0.40 -5.29
C PRO A 7 13.96 -0.47 -6.51
N LYS A 8 15.20 -0.47 -7.03
CA LYS A 8 15.59 -1.30 -8.18
C LYS A 8 15.67 -2.77 -7.78
N CYS A 9 16.23 -3.10 -6.61
CA CYS A 9 16.28 -4.46 -6.09
C CYS A 9 14.87 -5.02 -5.84
N LEU A 10 14.01 -4.27 -5.14
CA LEU A 10 12.62 -4.66 -4.90
C LEU A 10 11.85 -4.84 -6.21
N SER A 11 12.09 -3.97 -7.18
CA SER A 11 11.51 -4.09 -8.51
C SER A 11 11.89 -5.38 -9.23
N VAL A 12 13.17 -5.75 -9.23
CA VAL A 12 13.64 -7.01 -9.84
C VAL A 12 13.03 -8.20 -9.12
N GLN A 13 13.03 -8.20 -7.79
CA GLN A 13 12.43 -9.28 -7.00
C GLN A 13 10.92 -9.42 -7.25
N ALA A 14 10.19 -8.30 -7.38
CA ALA A 14 8.78 -8.31 -7.74
C ALA A 14 8.55 -8.85 -9.17
N ALA A 15 9.48 -8.63 -10.10
CA ALA A 15 9.37 -9.16 -11.45
C ALA A 15 9.66 -10.67 -11.54
N LEU A 16 10.58 -11.21 -10.74
CA LEU A 16 10.96 -12.63 -10.80
C LEU A 16 9.82 -13.60 -10.46
N GLY A 17 8.89 -13.20 -9.59
CA GLY A 17 7.70 -13.99 -9.28
C GLY A 17 6.43 -13.56 -10.02
N PHE A 18 6.58 -12.74 -11.07
CA PHE A 18 5.50 -12.35 -11.95
C PHE A 18 5.41 -13.30 -13.14
N ILE A 19 4.23 -13.89 -13.34
CA ILE A 19 3.98 -14.76 -14.50
C ILE A 19 3.18 -13.97 -15.54
N ASP A 20 2.01 -13.49 -15.12
CA ASP A 20 1.07 -12.76 -15.96
C ASP A 20 0.17 -11.90 -15.07
N LYS A 21 -0.47 -10.88 -15.64
CA LYS A 21 -1.39 -9.96 -14.97
C LYS A 21 -2.56 -10.68 -14.29
N TYR A 22 -3.06 -11.75 -14.89
CA TYR A 22 -4.23 -12.45 -14.38
C TYR A 22 -3.90 -13.44 -13.26
N LYS A 23 -2.64 -13.87 -13.16
CA LYS A 23 -2.19 -14.79 -12.11
C LYS A 23 -1.69 -14.02 -10.89
N SER A 24 -1.92 -14.59 -9.71
CA SER A 24 -1.30 -14.05 -8.50
C SER A 24 0.23 -14.13 -8.63
N ARG A 25 0.92 -13.12 -8.09
CA ARG A 25 2.37 -13.22 -7.88
C ARG A 25 2.64 -14.31 -6.84
N ASN A 26 3.82 -14.92 -6.93
CA ASN A 26 4.27 -15.79 -5.84
C ASN A 26 4.55 -14.96 -4.57
N PHE A 27 4.63 -15.64 -3.43
CA PHE A 27 4.78 -14.98 -2.13
C PHE A 27 6.03 -14.07 -2.06
N ALA A 28 7.17 -14.56 -2.51
CA ALA A 28 8.44 -13.81 -2.53
C ALA A 28 8.41 -12.56 -3.43
N SER A 29 7.49 -12.50 -4.41
CA SER A 29 7.24 -11.33 -5.26
C SER A 29 6.16 -10.41 -4.69
N ASN A 30 5.18 -10.94 -3.95
CA ASN A 30 4.14 -10.15 -3.29
C ASN A 30 4.71 -9.21 -2.22
N VAL A 31 5.71 -9.65 -1.46
CA VAL A 31 6.40 -8.82 -0.45
C VAL A 31 6.98 -7.54 -1.07
N PRO A 32 7.94 -7.61 -2.03
CA PRO A 32 8.50 -6.41 -2.63
C PRO A 32 7.48 -5.62 -3.46
N TRP A 33 6.49 -6.28 -4.08
CA TRP A 33 5.39 -5.61 -4.75
C TRP A 33 4.62 -4.70 -3.79
N THR A 34 4.26 -5.21 -2.62
CA THR A 34 3.53 -4.43 -1.60
C THR A 34 4.39 -3.29 -1.07
N ILE A 35 5.68 -3.51 -0.84
CA ILE A 35 6.61 -2.46 -0.38
C ILE A 35 6.73 -1.33 -1.41
N LEU A 36 6.77 -1.63 -2.71
CA LEU A 36 6.80 -0.61 -3.76
C LEU A 36 5.54 0.25 -3.76
N GLN A 37 4.37 -0.34 -3.50
CA GLN A 37 3.10 0.37 -3.38
C GLN A 37 3.04 1.22 -2.11
N LEU A 38 3.52 0.71 -0.98
CA LEU A 38 3.67 1.46 0.28
C LEU A 38 4.60 2.66 0.10
N ARG A 39 5.71 2.48 -0.61
CA ARG A 39 6.63 3.57 -0.98
C ARG A 39 5.91 4.61 -1.85
N HIS A 40 5.15 4.18 -2.84
CA HIS A 40 4.36 5.09 -3.69
C HIS A 40 3.41 5.94 -2.85
N ALA A 41 2.55 5.31 -2.04
CA ALA A 41 1.57 6.00 -1.22
C ALA A 41 2.23 6.96 -0.20
N SER A 42 3.27 6.51 0.50
CA SER A 42 3.98 7.35 1.49
C SER A 42 4.62 8.59 0.87
N VAL A 43 5.30 8.47 -0.27
CA VAL A 43 5.90 9.62 -0.96
C VAL A 43 4.82 10.53 -1.55
N LEU A 44 3.73 9.96 -2.08
CA LEU A 44 2.58 10.73 -2.57
C LEU A 44 2.00 11.63 -1.47
N TYR A 45 1.73 11.08 -0.29
CA TYR A 45 1.21 11.85 0.85
C TYR A 45 2.19 12.91 1.33
N ALA A 46 3.48 12.59 1.43
CA ALA A 46 4.50 13.56 1.81
C ALA A 46 4.56 14.74 0.82
N LEU A 47 4.51 14.45 -0.49
CA LEU A 47 4.47 15.49 -1.52
C LEU A 47 3.20 16.32 -1.46
N PHE A 48 2.04 15.69 -1.31
CA PHE A 48 0.77 16.40 -1.22
C PHE A 48 0.73 17.35 -0.02
N LEU A 49 1.17 16.89 1.16
CA LEU A 49 1.24 17.72 2.36
C LEU A 49 2.28 18.85 2.24
N GLN A 50 3.38 18.64 1.52
CA GLN A 50 4.31 19.72 1.18
C GLN A 50 3.63 20.81 0.34
N TYR A 51 2.82 20.43 -0.64
CA TYR A 51 2.08 21.40 -1.45
C TYR A 51 0.97 22.11 -0.66
N LEU A 52 0.28 21.41 0.25
CA LEU A 52 -0.69 22.02 1.16
C LEU A 52 -0.03 23.08 2.05
N LYS A 53 1.15 22.79 2.63
CA LYS A 53 1.88 23.75 3.49
C LYS A 53 2.55 24.87 2.69
N GLY A 54 3.16 24.53 1.55
CA GLY A 54 3.87 25.47 0.68
C GLY A 54 2.96 26.44 -0.07
N GLY A 55 1.66 26.14 -0.19
CA GLY A 55 0.66 27.09 -0.68
C GLY A 55 0.37 28.25 0.27
N VAL A 56 0.84 28.18 1.52
CA VAL A 56 0.69 29.24 2.55
C VAL A 56 1.95 30.11 2.67
N GLN A 57 3.10 29.69 2.10
CA GLN A 57 4.36 30.45 2.14
C GLN A 57 5.04 30.54 0.77
N ALA A 58 4.42 31.28 -0.13
CA ALA A 58 5.09 31.79 -1.32
C ALA A 58 5.08 33.32 -1.28
N GLU A 59 5.70 33.92 -0.27
CA GLU A 59 6.28 35.26 -0.47
C GLU A 59 7.66 35.06 -1.10
N PRO A 60 7.95 35.62 -2.29
CA PRO A 60 9.29 35.59 -2.85
C PRO A 60 10.20 36.54 -2.06
N PRO A 61 11.39 36.12 -1.62
CA PRO A 61 12.46 37.06 -1.33
C PRO A 61 12.86 37.68 -2.68
N ASP A 62 12.85 39.01 -2.75
CA ASP A 62 13.20 39.86 -3.90
C ASP A 62 12.07 40.19 -4.88
N ALA A 63 11.02 40.84 -4.38
CA ALA A 63 10.13 41.68 -5.19
C ALA A 63 10.82 43.00 -5.59
N GLY A 64 11.86 42.91 -6.41
CA GLY A 64 12.41 44.03 -7.16
C GLY A 64 11.51 44.38 -8.36
N LYS A 65 10.72 45.45 -8.22
CA LYS A 65 10.08 46.27 -9.27
C LYS A 65 9.83 45.56 -10.62
N ILE A 66 8.70 44.86 -10.75
CA ILE A 66 8.08 44.63 -12.06
C ILE A 66 6.74 45.36 -12.08
N SER A 67 6.69 46.36 -12.95
CA SER A 67 5.55 47.21 -13.25
C SER A 67 4.33 46.39 -13.64
N THR A 68 3.23 46.65 -12.96
CA THR A 68 1.89 46.13 -13.19
C THR A 68 1.36 46.51 -14.58
N CYS A 69 1.00 45.51 -15.39
CA CYS A 69 -0.10 45.63 -16.33
C CYS A 69 -1.14 44.56 -15.95
N GLY A 70 -2.32 45.04 -15.56
CA GLY A 70 -3.40 44.25 -14.97
C GLY A 70 -4.01 43.21 -15.91
N LYS A 71 -4.64 42.20 -15.28
CA LYS A 71 -5.36 41.01 -15.80
C LYS A 71 -4.65 39.65 -15.76
N TYR A 72 -3.35 39.57 -15.47
CA TYR A 72 -2.64 38.28 -15.37
C TYR A 72 -2.07 37.95 -13.98
N ALA A 73 -2.13 38.87 -13.02
CA ALA A 73 -1.59 38.68 -11.67
C ALA A 73 -2.41 37.70 -10.79
N GLU A 74 -3.68 37.46 -11.12
CA GLU A 74 -4.53 36.48 -10.41
C GLU A 74 -4.22 35.01 -10.79
N LEU A 75 -3.39 34.79 -11.82
CA LEU A 75 -3.07 33.46 -12.33
C LEU A 75 -1.81 32.84 -11.69
N PHE A 76 -1.04 33.58 -10.88
CA PHE A 76 0.32 33.19 -10.52
C PHE A 76 0.57 32.79 -9.06
N LEU A 77 -0.39 32.92 -8.12
CA LEU A 77 -0.06 32.72 -6.69
C LEU A 77 -0.99 31.88 -5.81
N THR A 78 -1.91 31.11 -6.39
CA THR A 78 -2.57 30.02 -5.65
C THR A 78 -2.30 28.70 -6.34
N VAL A 79 -1.60 27.79 -5.67
CA VAL A 79 -1.58 26.38 -6.06
C VAL A 79 -3.02 25.87 -5.89
N ARG A 80 -3.84 26.02 -6.94
CA ARG A 80 -5.15 25.40 -6.97
C ARG A 80 -4.96 23.91 -7.22
N PHE A 81 -5.52 23.10 -6.34
CA PHE A 81 -5.56 21.66 -6.53
C PHE A 81 -6.43 21.36 -7.74
N ASP A 82 -5.82 20.85 -8.81
CA ASP A 82 -6.59 20.31 -9.92
C ASP A 82 -7.31 19.03 -9.48
N ALA A 83 -8.48 18.77 -10.06
CA ALA A 83 -9.32 17.64 -9.69
C ALA A 83 -8.58 16.29 -9.86
N ASP A 84 -7.65 16.21 -10.82
CA ASP A 84 -6.85 15.00 -11.07
C ASP A 84 -5.87 14.71 -9.93
N ALA A 85 -5.27 15.74 -9.31
CA ALA A 85 -4.40 15.57 -8.15
C ALA A 85 -5.16 15.02 -6.93
N ILE A 86 -6.35 15.56 -6.66
CA ILE A 86 -7.20 15.06 -5.57
C ILE A 86 -7.73 13.67 -5.88
N ARG A 87 -8.04 13.39 -7.15
CA ARG A 87 -8.48 12.07 -7.59
C ARG A 87 -7.38 11.00 -7.42
N ILE A 88 -6.11 11.32 -7.71
CA ILE A 88 -4.96 10.45 -7.39
C ILE A 88 -4.91 10.18 -5.88
N LEU A 89 -5.09 11.23 -5.08
CA LEU A 89 -5.08 11.13 -3.61
C LEU A 89 -6.21 10.25 -3.09
N LEU A 90 -7.43 10.38 -3.65
CA LEU A 90 -8.60 9.61 -3.28
C LEU A 90 -8.39 8.11 -3.50
N GLY A 91 -7.96 7.70 -4.69
CA GLY A 91 -7.71 6.29 -4.95
C GLY A 91 -6.63 5.71 -4.04
N ASN A 92 -5.55 6.47 -3.78
CA ASN A 92 -4.49 6.04 -2.88
C ASN A 92 -4.93 6.00 -1.41
N THR A 93 -5.87 6.86 -1.01
CA THR A 93 -6.50 6.84 0.33
C THR A 93 -7.30 5.56 0.51
N LYS A 94 -8.17 5.23 -0.45
CA LYS A 94 -8.93 3.97 -0.45
C LYS A 94 -8.00 2.76 -0.42
N TRP A 95 -6.99 2.74 -1.29
CA TRP A 95 -6.02 1.64 -1.34
C TRP A 95 -5.25 1.48 -0.04
N ALA A 96 -4.82 2.58 0.58
CA ALA A 96 -4.08 2.55 1.83
C ALA A 96 -4.96 2.06 3.00
N LEU A 97 -6.21 2.52 3.10
CA LEU A 97 -7.14 2.06 4.12
C LEU A 97 -7.45 0.58 3.95
N ASP A 98 -7.81 0.14 2.74
CA ASP A 98 -8.12 -1.27 2.48
C ASP A 98 -6.92 -2.17 2.73
N LEU A 99 -5.69 -1.71 2.45
CA LEU A 99 -4.48 -2.44 2.82
C LEU A 99 -4.30 -2.53 4.34
N LEU A 100 -4.57 -1.45 5.08
CA LEU A 100 -4.48 -1.45 6.54
C LEU A 100 -5.54 -2.38 7.16
N HIS A 101 -6.77 -2.39 6.63
CA HIS A 101 -7.80 -3.33 7.06
C HIS A 101 -7.42 -4.76 6.70
N TYR A 102 -6.91 -5.02 5.50
CA TYR A 102 -6.41 -6.34 5.09
C TYR A 102 -5.32 -6.85 6.04
N VAL A 103 -4.32 -6.00 6.35
CA VAL A 103 -3.25 -6.33 7.30
C VAL A 103 -3.82 -6.65 8.68
N LEU A 104 -4.76 -5.84 9.17
CA LEU A 104 -5.36 -6.02 10.49
C LEU A 104 -6.26 -7.27 10.55
N ASN A 105 -7.01 -7.56 9.48
CA ASN A 105 -7.86 -8.75 9.38
C ASN A 105 -7.02 -10.02 9.55
N ASP A 106 -5.97 -10.16 8.74
CA ASP A 106 -5.07 -11.31 8.79
C ASP A 106 -4.40 -11.44 10.16
N LEU A 107 -4.03 -10.33 10.82
CA LEU A 107 -3.45 -10.38 12.17
C LEU A 107 -4.46 -10.82 13.23
N LEU A 108 -5.71 -10.40 13.14
CA LEU A 108 -6.78 -10.82 14.05
C LEU A 108 -7.07 -12.30 13.88
N ASP A 109 -7.12 -12.78 12.63
CA ASP A 109 -7.31 -14.20 12.33
C ASP A 109 -6.12 -15.04 12.81
N LEU A 110 -4.89 -14.57 12.64
CA LEU A 110 -3.69 -15.23 13.18
C LEU A 110 -3.66 -15.21 14.72
N ALA A 111 -4.10 -14.14 15.36
CA ALA A 111 -4.15 -14.04 16.81
C ALA A 111 -5.16 -15.03 17.41
N ASP A 112 -6.32 -15.18 16.79
CA ASP A 112 -7.33 -16.16 17.20
C ASP A 112 -6.90 -17.61 16.94
N ASP A 113 -6.31 -17.87 15.75
CA ASP A 113 -5.72 -19.17 15.43
C ASP A 113 -4.68 -19.55 16.50
N LEU A 114 -3.88 -18.59 16.99
CA LEU A 114 -2.89 -18.79 18.05
C LEU A 114 -3.51 -18.93 19.46
N GLU A 115 -4.58 -18.19 19.76
CA GLU A 115 -5.33 -18.28 21.01
C GLU A 115 -5.97 -19.66 21.19
N SER A 116 -6.44 -20.27 20.09
CA SER A 116 -6.96 -21.64 20.11
C SER A 116 -5.91 -22.72 20.46
N LEU A 117 -4.62 -22.41 20.24
CA LEU A 117 -3.48 -23.31 20.52
C LEU A 117 -2.89 -23.11 21.92
N LEU A 118 -3.33 -22.07 22.63
CA LEU A 118 -2.70 -21.55 23.84
C LEU A 118 -3.06 -22.30 25.12
N SER A 119 -3.90 -23.34 25.03
CA SER A 119 -4.12 -24.27 26.15
C SER A 119 -2.86 -25.04 26.57
N ASP A 120 -1.81 -25.11 25.72
CA ASP A 120 -0.52 -25.80 26.02
C ASP A 120 0.70 -24.87 25.81
N GLN A 121 1.00 -24.06 26.83
CA GLN A 121 1.92 -22.91 26.79
C GLN A 121 3.41 -23.25 26.58
N GLU A 122 3.88 -24.45 26.97
CA GLU A 122 5.29 -24.85 26.88
C GLU A 122 5.68 -25.46 25.52
N ALA A 123 4.72 -26.05 24.81
CA ALA A 123 4.97 -26.75 23.55
C ALA A 123 5.24 -25.80 22.36
N PHE A 124 4.70 -24.58 22.38
CA PHE A 124 4.78 -23.63 21.26
C PHE A 124 6.18 -23.00 21.11
N ALA A 125 6.80 -22.59 22.21
CA ALA A 125 8.16 -21.99 22.19
C ALA A 125 9.21 -23.03 21.75
N GLN A 126 9.11 -24.26 22.24
CA GLN A 126 9.95 -25.37 21.75
C GLN A 126 9.65 -25.72 20.28
N LYS A 127 8.38 -25.85 19.86
CA LYS A 127 8.09 -26.23 18.46
C LYS A 127 8.46 -25.17 17.44
N CYS A 128 8.32 -23.88 17.73
CA CYS A 128 8.77 -22.84 16.81
C CYS A 128 10.30 -22.78 16.64
N GLN A 129 11.08 -23.18 17.65
CA GLN A 129 12.54 -23.32 17.53
C GLN A 129 12.97 -24.63 16.83
N TYR A 130 12.27 -25.74 17.06
CA TYR A 130 12.67 -27.07 16.56
C TYR A 130 11.98 -27.53 15.25
N THR A 131 10.92 -26.87 14.79
CA THR A 131 10.22 -27.20 13.52
C THR A 131 10.88 -26.53 12.30
N ILE A 132 12.05 -25.92 12.50
CA ILE A 132 12.81 -25.22 11.46
C ILE A 132 13.65 -26.19 10.57
N PRO A 133 14.02 -27.42 11.00
CA PRO A 133 14.65 -28.40 10.08
C PRO A 133 13.87 -29.70 9.79
N LEU A 134 12.90 -30.12 10.60
CA LEU A 134 12.28 -31.46 10.45
C LEU A 134 11.02 -31.44 9.57
N ILE A 135 11.21 -31.16 8.27
CA ILE A 135 10.29 -31.60 7.22
C ILE A 135 10.74 -33.00 6.76
N SER A 136 10.67 -33.97 7.67
CA SER A 136 10.61 -35.40 7.32
C SER A 136 10.40 -36.22 8.58
N THR A 137 9.49 -37.18 8.46
CA THR A 137 9.33 -38.37 9.31
C THR A 137 9.02 -38.11 10.78
N SER A 138 7.74 -38.09 11.14
CA SER A 138 7.21 -39.12 12.05
C SER A 138 5.68 -39.15 12.05
N ASN A 139 5.16 -40.37 11.97
CA ASN A 139 3.77 -40.72 12.16
C ASN A 139 3.50 -40.86 13.67
N GLN A 140 2.76 -39.94 14.30
CA GLN A 140 1.72 -40.29 15.28
C GLN A 140 0.90 -39.08 15.79
N SER A 141 -0.42 -39.32 15.97
CA SER A 141 -1.48 -38.45 16.51
C SER A 141 -1.81 -37.16 15.72
N HIS A 142 -2.67 -37.33 14.71
CA HIS A 142 -2.73 -36.55 13.47
C HIS A 142 -3.59 -35.26 13.44
N GLY A 143 -4.22 -34.81 14.53
CA GLY A 143 -5.02 -33.57 14.51
C GLY A 143 -4.23 -32.33 14.96
N HIS A 144 -3.76 -32.36 16.20
CA HIS A 144 -3.17 -31.20 16.87
C HIS A 144 -1.79 -30.83 16.30
N PHE A 145 -0.96 -31.82 15.92
CA PHE A 145 0.33 -31.57 15.31
C PHE A 145 0.21 -30.94 13.91
N LEU A 146 -0.79 -31.35 13.13
CA LEU A 146 -1.04 -30.81 11.79
C LEU A 146 -1.56 -29.37 11.88
N LEU A 147 -2.38 -29.06 12.89
CA LEU A 147 -2.90 -27.71 13.15
C LEU A 147 -1.80 -26.76 13.66
N ILE A 148 -0.94 -27.22 14.57
CA ILE A 148 0.25 -26.46 15.01
C ILE A 148 1.20 -26.20 13.84
N LEU A 149 1.45 -27.21 12.98
CA LEU A 149 2.28 -27.05 11.79
C LEU A 149 1.64 -26.07 10.80
N PHE A 150 0.32 -26.14 10.60
CA PHE A 150 -0.42 -25.24 9.73
C PHE A 150 -0.40 -23.79 10.22
N VAL A 151 -0.63 -23.55 11.52
CA VAL A 151 -0.55 -22.21 12.12
C VAL A 151 0.89 -21.70 12.11
N ALA A 152 1.88 -22.53 12.40
CA ALA A 152 3.29 -22.16 12.28
C ALA A 152 3.64 -21.76 10.83
N VAL A 153 3.23 -22.55 9.83
CA VAL A 153 3.47 -22.25 8.41
C VAL A 153 2.74 -20.98 7.98
N LYS A 154 1.46 -20.81 8.33
CA LYS A 154 0.69 -19.57 8.10
C LYS A 154 1.37 -18.35 8.72
N THR A 155 1.84 -18.49 9.96
CA THR A 155 2.51 -17.40 10.71
C THR A 155 3.84 -17.02 10.05
N ILE A 156 4.64 -18.01 9.64
CA ILE A 156 5.95 -17.82 9.01
C ILE A 156 5.84 -17.23 7.59
N SER A 157 4.71 -17.44 6.91
CA SER A 157 4.48 -17.01 5.53
C SER A 157 3.31 -16.03 5.36
N SER A 158 2.95 -15.28 6.41
CA SER A 158 1.93 -14.23 6.26
C SER A 158 2.56 -12.94 5.74
N LEU A 159 1.97 -12.42 4.66
CA LEU A 159 2.40 -11.16 4.06
C LEU A 159 2.29 -9.99 5.07
N PRO A 160 1.20 -9.86 5.86
CA PRO A 160 1.07 -8.83 6.88
C PRO A 160 2.16 -8.85 7.94
N LEU A 161 2.54 -10.02 8.48
CA LEU A 161 3.65 -10.09 9.45
C LEU A 161 4.97 -9.67 8.81
N ILE A 162 5.28 -10.09 7.58
CA ILE A 162 6.53 -9.69 6.92
C ILE A 162 6.59 -8.17 6.72
N ILE A 163 5.49 -7.57 6.27
CA ILE A 163 5.38 -6.12 6.10
C ILE A 163 5.51 -5.40 7.46
N LEU A 164 4.93 -5.93 8.52
CA LEU A 164 5.04 -5.34 9.85
C LEU A 164 6.38 -5.61 10.53
N LEU A 165 7.09 -6.68 10.20
CA LEU A 165 8.38 -7.03 10.78
C LEU A 165 9.55 -6.32 10.08
N SER A 166 9.40 -5.92 8.81
CA SER A 166 10.45 -5.18 8.11
C SER A 166 10.46 -3.70 8.49
N SER A 167 11.65 -3.18 8.78
CA SER A 167 11.86 -1.77 9.11
C SER A 167 11.42 -0.82 8.00
N MET A 168 11.62 -1.20 6.74
CA MET A 168 11.33 -0.34 5.58
C MET A 168 9.83 -0.15 5.36
N SER A 169 9.08 -1.24 5.29
CA SER A 169 7.62 -1.22 5.14
C SER A 169 6.95 -0.55 6.34
N ARG A 170 7.40 -0.84 7.57
CA ARG A 170 6.91 -0.13 8.76
C ARG A 170 7.11 1.38 8.68
N ALA A 171 8.28 1.82 8.20
CA ALA A 171 8.54 3.25 8.03
C ALA A 171 7.52 3.86 7.05
N PHE A 172 7.27 3.21 5.91
CA PHE A 172 6.25 3.66 4.95
C PHE A 172 4.83 3.65 5.54
N LEU A 173 4.45 2.61 6.28
CA LEU A 173 3.15 2.54 6.95
C LEU A 173 2.96 3.69 7.96
N ARG A 174 3.99 4.06 8.72
CA ARG A 174 3.94 5.24 9.60
C ARG A 174 3.78 6.55 8.80
N PHE A 175 4.48 6.69 7.68
CA PHE A 175 4.29 7.85 6.80
C PHE A 175 2.89 7.90 6.20
N ILE A 176 2.32 6.75 5.86
CA ILE A 176 0.93 6.64 5.39
C ILE A 176 -0.04 7.07 6.49
N CYS A 177 0.05 6.54 7.71
CA CYS A 177 -0.85 6.93 8.81
C CYS A 177 -0.77 8.44 9.12
N ARG A 178 0.45 8.99 9.16
CA ARG A 178 0.67 10.45 9.29
C ARG A 178 0.08 11.23 8.11
N GLY A 179 0.20 10.68 6.90
CA GLY A 179 -0.38 11.22 5.68
C GLY A 179 -1.91 11.30 5.74
N LEU A 180 -2.56 10.19 6.08
CA LEU A 180 -4.01 10.07 6.22
C LEU A 180 -4.55 11.06 7.27
N ARG A 181 -3.91 11.13 8.45
CA ARG A 181 -4.25 12.14 9.46
C ARG A 181 -4.10 13.56 8.92
N GLY A 182 -2.99 13.84 8.26
CA GLY A 182 -2.71 15.18 7.71
C GLY A 182 -3.74 15.62 6.68
N ILE A 183 -4.23 14.69 5.86
CA ILE A 183 -5.30 14.95 4.89
C ILE A 183 -6.64 15.18 5.60
N GLN A 184 -6.97 14.33 6.58
CA GLN A 184 -8.21 14.51 7.36
C GLN A 184 -8.24 15.89 8.04
N ALA A 185 -7.14 16.28 8.69
CA ALA A 185 -7.02 17.57 9.36
C ALA A 185 -7.01 18.75 8.37
N GLY A 186 -6.48 18.55 7.17
CA GLY A 186 -6.40 19.58 6.13
C GLY A 186 -7.73 19.89 5.43
N TYR A 187 -8.79 19.10 5.65
CA TYR A 187 -10.07 19.24 4.93
C TYR A 187 -10.70 20.63 5.10
N ALA A 188 -10.80 21.10 6.35
CA ALA A 188 -11.46 22.37 6.67
C ALA A 188 -10.73 23.60 6.10
N THR A 189 -9.43 23.46 5.81
CA THR A 189 -8.57 24.57 5.39
C THR A 189 -8.19 24.53 3.91
N ALA A 190 -8.60 23.48 3.18
CA ALA A 190 -8.17 23.28 1.80
C ALA A 190 -8.95 24.20 0.83
N PRO A 191 -8.27 25.02 0.00
CA PRO A 191 -8.93 25.92 -0.95
C PRO A 191 -9.39 25.16 -2.20
N LEU A 192 -10.46 24.37 -2.06
CA LEU A 192 -10.96 23.47 -3.11
C LEU A 192 -12.26 23.99 -3.72
N THR A 193 -12.36 23.91 -5.04
CA THR A 193 -13.55 24.33 -5.81
C THR A 193 -13.89 23.29 -6.87
N GLY A 194 -15.16 23.17 -7.25
CA GLY A 194 -15.62 22.24 -8.29
C GLY A 194 -15.34 20.78 -7.94
N ASP A 195 -14.99 19.97 -8.95
CA ASP A 195 -14.74 18.53 -8.81
C ASP A 195 -13.67 18.17 -7.78
N ALA A 196 -12.66 19.02 -7.59
CA ALA A 196 -11.62 18.82 -6.57
C ALA A 196 -12.20 18.82 -5.15
N GLY A 197 -13.22 19.65 -4.88
CA GLY A 197 -13.92 19.68 -3.61
C GLY A 197 -14.74 18.40 -3.39
N VAL A 198 -15.42 17.91 -4.43
CA VAL A 198 -16.21 16.67 -4.38
C VAL A 198 -15.31 15.47 -4.04
N TYR A 199 -14.18 15.32 -4.73
CA TYR A 199 -13.26 14.21 -4.47
C TYR A 199 -12.62 14.29 -3.08
N TYR A 200 -12.34 15.49 -2.56
CA TYR A 200 -11.79 15.61 -1.21
C TYR A 200 -12.86 15.34 -0.13
N ALA A 201 -14.09 15.81 -0.33
CA ALA A 201 -15.20 15.45 0.55
C ALA A 201 -15.40 13.91 0.61
N GLU A 202 -15.19 13.23 -0.52
CA GLU A 202 -15.20 11.76 -0.56
C GLU A 202 -14.02 11.14 0.21
N ILE A 203 -12.81 11.74 0.14
CA ILE A 203 -11.67 11.33 0.98
C ILE A 203 -12.02 11.44 2.45
N TYR A 204 -12.53 12.60 2.87
CA TYR A 204 -12.91 12.85 4.26
C TYR A 204 -13.95 11.84 4.73
N ARG A 205 -15.01 11.64 3.96
CA ARG A 205 -16.06 10.64 4.26
C ARG A 205 -15.47 9.24 4.39
N THR A 206 -14.58 8.83 3.47
CA THR A 206 -13.94 7.51 3.52
C THR A 206 -13.13 7.30 4.80
N LEU A 207 -12.44 8.34 5.27
CA LEU A 207 -11.66 8.30 6.52
C LEU A 207 -12.57 8.29 7.76
N ASP A 208 -13.63 9.07 7.73
CA ASP A 208 -14.59 9.23 8.84
C ASP A 208 -15.44 7.97 9.06
N THR A 209 -15.88 7.32 7.98
CA THR A 209 -16.68 6.09 8.02
C THR A 209 -15.83 4.81 8.07
N SER A 210 -14.51 4.93 8.25
CA SER A 210 -13.64 3.76 8.33
C SER A 210 -13.97 2.95 9.60
N PRO A 211 -14.06 1.61 9.52
CA PRO A 211 -14.34 0.75 10.69
C PRO A 211 -13.23 0.78 11.75
N VAL A 212 -12.06 1.35 11.42
CA VAL A 212 -10.93 1.53 12.32
C VAL A 212 -10.35 2.93 12.15
N ARG A 213 -10.17 3.61 13.28
CA ARG A 213 -9.59 4.95 13.32
C ARG A 213 -8.08 4.90 13.10
N ILE A 214 -7.52 5.96 12.50
CA ILE A 214 -6.10 6.03 12.15
C ILE A 214 -5.17 5.91 13.37
N ASP A 215 -5.59 6.39 14.54
CA ASP A 215 -4.83 6.28 15.78
C ASP A 215 -4.64 4.82 16.24
N VAL A 216 -5.61 3.94 15.98
CA VAL A 216 -5.49 2.49 16.29
C VAL A 216 -4.37 1.86 15.46
N TYR A 217 -4.27 2.19 14.17
CA TYR A 217 -3.17 1.74 13.32
C TYR A 217 -1.82 2.27 13.77
N GLU A 218 -1.76 3.51 14.25
CA GLU A 218 -0.53 4.05 14.80
C GLU A 218 -0.12 3.39 16.12
N LYS A 219 -1.07 3.09 17.01
CA LYS A 219 -0.83 2.29 18.22
C LYS A 219 -0.27 0.92 17.85
N LEU A 220 -0.86 0.24 16.85
CA LEU A 220 -0.34 -1.04 16.32
C LEU A 220 1.11 -0.91 15.85
N LEU A 221 1.38 0.07 14.98
CA LEU A 221 2.71 0.28 14.40
C LEU A 221 3.75 0.66 15.46
N ALA A 222 3.36 1.41 16.49
CA ALA A 222 4.22 1.77 17.61
C ALA A 222 4.51 0.55 18.51
N GLY A 223 3.49 -0.26 18.81
CA GLY A 223 3.63 -1.51 19.56
C GLY A 223 4.58 -2.48 18.87
N VAL A 224 4.34 -2.76 17.58
CA VAL A 224 5.22 -3.63 16.76
C VAL A 224 6.66 -3.11 16.73
N ASP A 225 6.86 -1.81 16.56
CA ASP A 225 8.19 -1.19 16.52
C ASP A 225 8.93 -1.34 17.85
N SER A 226 8.23 -1.12 18.96
CA SER A 226 8.77 -1.31 20.31
C SER A 226 9.19 -2.76 20.54
N THR A 227 8.30 -3.71 20.24
CA THR A 227 8.57 -5.15 20.36
C THR A 227 9.79 -5.56 19.53
N VAL A 228 9.87 -5.13 18.26
CA VAL A 228 10.96 -5.53 17.37
C VAL A 228 12.29 -4.92 17.81
N ARG A 229 12.30 -3.66 18.29
CA ARG A 229 13.51 -3.07 18.87
C ARG A 229 13.97 -3.83 20.11
N HIS A 230 13.05 -4.15 21.02
CA HIS A 230 13.37 -4.87 22.24
C HIS A 230 13.96 -6.25 21.94
N VAL A 231 13.39 -6.98 20.97
CA VAL A 231 13.85 -8.31 20.59
C VAL A 231 15.24 -8.27 19.93
N TYR A 232 15.50 -7.32 19.03
CA TYR A 232 16.85 -7.16 18.48
C TYR A 232 17.88 -6.79 19.56
N HIS A 233 17.53 -5.84 20.43
CA HIS A 233 18.39 -5.44 21.54
C HIS A 233 18.67 -6.59 22.51
N GLY A 234 17.64 -7.35 22.89
CA GLY A 234 17.77 -8.52 23.77
C GLY A 234 18.60 -9.65 23.17
N ALA A 235 18.66 -9.75 21.84
CA ALA A 235 19.52 -10.69 21.12
C ALA A 235 20.94 -10.15 20.86
N GLY A 236 21.27 -8.93 21.32
CA GLY A 236 22.58 -8.30 21.10
C GLY A 236 22.81 -7.80 19.67
N PHE A 237 21.76 -7.64 18.86
CA PHE A 237 21.88 -7.11 17.50
C PHE A 237 21.95 -5.58 17.54
N GLY A 238 23.08 -5.03 17.10
CA GLY A 238 23.24 -3.60 16.82
C GLY A 238 22.79 -3.23 15.40
N ASP A 239 23.10 -1.99 15.01
CA ASP A 239 22.76 -1.47 13.69
C ASP A 239 23.51 -2.18 12.55
N ASN A 240 24.69 -2.76 12.83
CA ASN A 240 25.51 -3.45 11.84
C ASN A 240 25.04 -4.88 11.56
N GLU A 241 24.41 -5.53 12.53
CA GLU A 241 23.97 -6.93 12.49
C GLU A 241 22.53 -7.04 11.96
N ARG A 242 21.73 -5.98 12.12
CA ARG A 242 20.33 -5.91 11.68
C ARG A 242 20.07 -6.13 10.17
N PRO A 243 20.96 -5.74 9.23
CA PRO A 243 20.74 -5.97 7.81
C PRO A 243 20.65 -7.46 7.43
N GLY A 244 21.27 -8.36 8.18
CA GLY A 244 21.23 -9.80 7.91
C GLY A 244 19.80 -10.37 8.03
N PRO A 245 19.16 -10.29 9.20
CA PRO A 245 17.76 -10.69 9.39
C PRO A 245 16.79 -9.95 8.46
N GLU A 246 16.98 -8.65 8.21
CA GLU A 246 16.13 -7.90 7.27
C GLU A 246 16.25 -8.41 5.83
N LYS A 247 17.46 -8.80 5.39
CA LYS A 247 17.67 -9.40 4.07
C LYS A 247 16.94 -10.73 3.95
N GLU A 248 17.03 -11.60 4.96
CA GLU A 248 16.31 -12.88 4.96
C GLU A 248 14.79 -12.65 4.91
N LEU A 249 14.29 -11.72 5.73
CA LEU A 249 12.88 -11.35 5.77
C LEU A 249 12.36 -10.86 4.42
N LEU A 250 13.10 -9.95 3.76
CA LEU A 250 12.67 -9.31 2.52
C LEU A 250 12.90 -10.18 1.28
N VAL A 251 14.02 -10.90 1.20
CA VAL A 251 14.40 -11.66 -0.01
C VAL A 251 13.78 -13.06 0.00
N ASN A 252 13.83 -13.75 1.14
CA ASN A 252 13.36 -15.14 1.23
C ASN A 252 11.89 -15.21 1.64
N GLY A 253 11.31 -14.11 2.12
CA GLY A 253 9.95 -14.10 2.65
C GLY A 253 9.82 -15.00 3.88
N ARG A 254 10.86 -15.09 4.72
CA ARG A 254 10.87 -15.94 5.92
C ARG A 254 11.14 -15.11 7.14
N ILE A 255 10.41 -15.37 8.21
CA ILE A 255 10.63 -14.71 9.50
C ILE A 255 11.94 -15.25 10.11
N PRO A 256 12.97 -14.41 10.29
CA PRO A 256 14.23 -14.84 10.90
C PRO A 256 14.01 -15.33 12.33
N PRO A 257 14.81 -16.31 12.83
CA PRO A 257 14.65 -16.86 14.18
C PRO A 257 14.64 -15.80 15.29
N VAL A 258 15.46 -14.75 15.15
CA VAL A 258 15.50 -13.63 16.11
C VAL A 258 14.15 -12.92 16.25
N LEU A 259 13.32 -12.87 15.20
CA LEU A 259 12.02 -12.17 15.22
C LEU A 259 10.84 -13.04 15.67
N VAL A 260 11.04 -14.35 15.91
CA VAL A 260 9.95 -15.26 16.31
C VAL A 260 9.30 -14.81 17.62
N THR A 261 10.11 -14.39 18.60
CA THR A 261 9.60 -13.85 19.88
C THR A 261 8.81 -12.55 19.68
N ALA A 262 9.18 -11.73 18.68
CA ALA A 262 8.44 -10.53 18.35
C ALA A 262 7.06 -10.87 17.79
N VAL A 263 6.95 -11.87 16.91
CA VAL A 263 5.66 -12.35 16.37
C VAL A 263 4.75 -12.83 17.49
N SER A 264 5.28 -13.66 18.39
CA SER A 264 4.52 -14.17 19.55
C SER A 264 3.97 -13.02 20.40
N THR A 265 4.82 -12.02 20.70
CA THR A 265 4.40 -10.84 21.47
C THR A 265 3.34 -10.02 20.74
N ILE A 266 3.50 -9.81 19.42
CA ILE A 266 2.54 -9.05 18.60
C ILE A 266 1.16 -9.73 18.62
N LEU A 267 1.10 -11.03 18.38
CA LEU A 267 -0.16 -11.77 18.28
C LEU A 267 -0.81 -12.00 19.65
N ARG A 268 -0.04 -12.08 20.74
CA ARG A 268 -0.56 -12.35 22.09
C ARG A 268 -0.86 -11.12 22.92
N GLN A 269 -0.22 -9.99 22.63
CA GLN A 269 -0.33 -8.79 23.45
C GLN A 269 -0.77 -7.60 22.62
N THR A 270 -0.02 -7.27 21.56
CA THR A 270 -0.26 -6.05 20.79
C THR A 270 -1.61 -6.08 20.06
N VAL A 271 -1.90 -7.16 19.33
CA VAL A 271 -3.16 -7.29 18.57
C VAL A 271 -4.37 -7.42 19.50
N PRO A 272 -4.36 -8.28 20.54
CA PRO A 272 -5.47 -8.39 21.49
C PRO A 272 -5.79 -7.07 22.21
N ALA A 273 -4.77 -6.28 22.57
CA ALA A 273 -4.97 -4.98 23.23
C ALA A 273 -5.73 -3.96 22.36
N LEU A 274 -5.76 -4.15 21.04
CA LEU A 274 -6.47 -3.26 20.11
C LEU A 274 -7.89 -3.73 19.80
N LYS A 275 -8.24 -5.01 20.07
CA LYS A 275 -9.56 -5.60 19.77
C LYS A 275 -10.75 -4.71 20.20
N PRO A 276 -10.75 -4.03 21.38
CA PRO A 276 -11.87 -3.18 21.80
C PRO A 276 -12.11 -1.95 20.92
N ASP A 277 -11.09 -1.46 20.23
CA ASP A 277 -11.14 -0.25 19.40
C ASP A 277 -11.48 -0.57 17.92
N ILE A 278 -11.84 -1.83 17.60
CA ILE A 278 -11.93 -2.34 16.23
C ILE A 278 -13.31 -2.95 15.96
N ASP A 279 -14.00 -2.47 14.91
CA ASP A 279 -15.14 -3.21 14.34
C ASP A 279 -14.64 -4.37 13.48
N ARG A 280 -14.52 -5.53 14.12
CA ARG A 280 -14.02 -6.73 13.44
C ARG A 280 -14.93 -7.24 12.33
N MET A 281 -16.25 -7.15 12.52
CA MET A 281 -17.20 -7.68 11.54
C MET A 281 -17.12 -6.88 10.24
N ALA A 282 -17.05 -5.55 10.33
CA ALA A 282 -16.92 -4.69 9.17
C ALA A 282 -15.62 -4.94 8.39
N ILE A 283 -14.51 -5.20 9.08
CA ILE A 283 -13.23 -5.56 8.46
C ILE A 283 -13.31 -6.93 7.78
N TYR A 284 -13.81 -7.94 8.48
CA TYR A 284 -13.90 -9.30 7.96
C TYR A 284 -14.76 -9.39 6.69
N MET A 285 -15.84 -8.60 6.63
CA MET A 285 -16.74 -8.54 5.48
C MET A 285 -16.24 -7.65 4.33
N GLY A 286 -15.08 -6.99 4.49
CA GLY A 286 -14.49 -6.12 3.47
C GLY A 286 -14.02 -6.88 2.22
N ASP A 287 -14.22 -6.30 1.04
CA ASP A 287 -13.68 -6.84 -0.22
C ASP A 287 -12.31 -6.24 -0.56
N TYR A 288 -11.26 -6.97 -0.23
CA TYR A 288 -9.87 -6.57 -0.50
C TYR A 288 -9.32 -7.08 -1.84
N SER A 289 -10.17 -7.69 -2.68
CA SER A 289 -9.75 -8.33 -3.94
C SER A 289 -9.00 -7.39 -4.88
N TRP A 290 -9.36 -6.10 -4.86
CA TRP A 290 -8.78 -5.09 -5.72
C TRP A 290 -7.35 -4.69 -5.34
N LEU A 291 -6.89 -4.99 -4.12
CA LEU A 291 -5.49 -4.77 -3.72
C LEU A 291 -4.54 -5.63 -4.55
N GLY A 292 -5.03 -6.75 -5.08
CA GLY A 292 -4.26 -7.66 -5.93
C GLY A 292 -3.17 -8.45 -5.18
N LEU A 293 -3.25 -8.51 -3.84
CA LEU A 293 -2.28 -9.22 -2.98
C LEU A 293 -2.68 -10.68 -2.72
N GLY A 294 -3.98 -10.96 -2.71
CA GLY A 294 -4.53 -12.30 -2.51
C GLY A 294 -4.30 -13.24 -3.70
N SER A 295 -4.10 -14.51 -3.37
CA SER A 295 -4.09 -15.63 -4.32
C SER A 295 -5.48 -16.26 -4.50
N ASP A 296 -6.50 -15.69 -3.86
CA ASP A 296 -7.86 -16.18 -3.90
C ASP A 296 -8.53 -15.92 -5.26
N ARG A 297 -9.57 -16.70 -5.53
CA ARG A 297 -10.30 -16.64 -6.80
C ARG A 297 -10.99 -15.29 -7.02
N ARG A 298 -11.38 -14.59 -5.95
CA ARG A 298 -12.06 -13.28 -6.06
C ARG A 298 -11.07 -12.22 -6.53
N ALA A 299 -9.86 -12.19 -5.98
CA ALA A 299 -8.77 -11.34 -6.45
C ALA A 299 -8.40 -11.62 -7.92
N GLU A 300 -8.36 -12.89 -8.33
CA GLU A 300 -8.15 -13.24 -9.75
C GLU A 300 -9.28 -12.72 -10.65
N LEU A 301 -10.53 -12.97 -10.28
CA LEU A 301 -11.70 -12.49 -11.03
C LEU A 301 -11.73 -10.97 -11.11
N TYR A 302 -11.35 -10.28 -10.03
CA TYR A 302 -11.25 -8.83 -10.02
C TYR A 302 -10.24 -8.35 -11.08
N ARG A 303 -9.02 -8.91 -11.09
CA ARG A 303 -7.97 -8.54 -12.07
C ARG A 303 -8.34 -8.84 -13.53
N ARG A 304 -9.21 -9.84 -13.75
CA ARG A 304 -9.70 -10.21 -15.10
C ARG A 304 -10.83 -9.30 -15.58
N THR A 305 -11.69 -8.85 -14.67
CA THR A 305 -12.91 -8.10 -15.01
C THR A 305 -12.69 -6.59 -14.96
N ARG A 306 -11.70 -6.14 -14.20
CA ARG A 306 -11.44 -4.73 -13.95
C ARG A 306 -9.97 -4.43 -14.13
N ASP A 307 -9.71 -3.44 -14.96
CA ASP A 307 -8.42 -2.80 -15.02
C ASP A 307 -8.39 -1.69 -13.95
N VAL A 308 -7.26 -1.46 -13.30
CA VAL A 308 -7.09 -0.39 -12.30
C VAL A 308 -5.89 0.46 -12.69
N ASP A 309 -6.02 1.78 -12.63
CA ASP A 309 -4.88 2.68 -12.81
C ASP A 309 -3.91 2.48 -11.64
N ILE A 310 -2.69 2.06 -11.92
CA ILE A 310 -1.73 1.71 -10.88
C ILE A 310 -1.24 2.91 -10.07
N ILE A 311 -1.27 4.11 -10.65
CA ILE A 311 -0.84 5.36 -10.01
C ILE A 311 -2.03 6.07 -9.35
N LYS A 312 -3.14 6.22 -10.08
CA LYS A 312 -4.33 6.89 -9.55
C LYS A 312 -5.10 6.00 -8.57
N LYS A 313 -4.91 4.67 -8.63
CA LYS A 313 -5.65 3.65 -7.86
C LYS A 313 -7.15 3.69 -8.11
N ILE A 314 -7.54 3.83 -9.37
CA ILE A 314 -8.95 3.98 -9.76
C ILE A 314 -9.30 2.89 -10.77
N PRO A 315 -10.33 2.08 -10.49
CA PRO A 315 -10.83 1.12 -11.46
C PRO A 315 -11.32 1.82 -12.72
N PHE A 316 -11.03 1.24 -13.88
CA PHE A 316 -11.62 1.67 -15.13
C PHE A 316 -13.06 1.17 -15.20
N ARG A 317 -13.98 2.07 -15.58
CA ARG A 317 -15.31 1.65 -16.00
C ARG A 317 -15.15 1.03 -17.38
N SER A 318 -15.30 -0.30 -17.46
CA SER A 318 -15.45 -0.98 -18.74
C SER A 318 -16.72 -0.44 -19.40
N THR A 319 -16.61 0.15 -20.58
CA THR A 319 -17.75 0.60 -21.40
C THR A 319 -18.47 -0.60 -22.03
N ALA A 320 -18.69 -1.67 -21.27
CA ALA A 320 -19.34 -2.89 -21.74
C ALA A 320 -20.79 -3.03 -21.24
N SER A 321 -21.37 -1.96 -20.68
CA SER A 321 -22.78 -1.95 -20.24
C SER A 321 -23.41 -0.55 -20.37
N ALA A 322 -23.15 0.13 -21.49
CA ALA A 322 -24.18 1.03 -22.03
C ALA A 322 -25.05 0.16 -22.92
N GLY A 323 -26.25 -0.16 -22.45
CA GLY A 323 -27.26 -0.86 -23.22
C GLY A 323 -27.49 -0.18 -24.56
N SER A 324 -27.87 -0.99 -25.54
CA SER A 324 -28.40 -0.62 -26.83
C SER A 324 -29.16 0.71 -26.83
N ASP A 325 -28.53 1.74 -27.39
CA ASP A 325 -29.22 2.75 -28.18
C ASP A 325 -28.28 3.17 -29.31
N GLU A 326 -28.48 2.53 -30.46
CA GLU A 326 -27.93 2.92 -31.74
C GLU A 326 -28.41 4.33 -32.08
N THR A 327 -27.56 5.33 -31.89
CA THR A 327 -27.24 6.39 -32.87
C THR A 327 -26.43 7.49 -32.21
N GLN A 328 -25.12 7.54 -32.49
CA GLN A 328 -24.39 8.77 -32.79
C GLN A 328 -22.89 8.52 -33.07
N SER A 329 -22.58 8.52 -34.36
CA SER A 329 -21.43 9.21 -34.98
C SER A 329 -20.13 9.36 -34.18
N GLY A 330 -19.17 8.48 -34.45
CA GLY A 330 -17.92 8.89 -35.11
C GLY A 330 -16.97 9.91 -34.46
N LYS A 331 -17.01 10.15 -33.14
CA LYS A 331 -15.95 10.91 -32.44
C LYS A 331 -15.18 10.00 -31.48
N HIS A 332 -14.04 9.50 -31.94
CA HIS A 332 -13.01 8.96 -31.05
C HIS A 332 -12.71 9.99 -29.97
N ASN A 333 -13.08 9.68 -28.73
CA ASN A 333 -12.73 10.51 -27.58
C ASN A 333 -11.19 10.42 -27.41
N PRO A 334 -10.40 11.50 -27.56
CA PRO A 334 -8.93 11.47 -27.45
C PRO A 334 -8.41 11.20 -26.02
N SER A 335 -9.26 10.66 -25.14
CA SER A 335 -9.13 10.72 -23.68
C SER A 335 -8.66 9.43 -23.00
N GLN A 336 -8.38 8.35 -23.73
CA GLN A 336 -7.88 7.11 -23.11
C GLN A 336 -6.61 6.57 -23.78
N VAL A 337 -5.58 7.40 -23.89
CA VAL A 337 -4.23 6.85 -24.09
C VAL A 337 -3.90 5.97 -22.88
N ARG A 338 -3.74 4.67 -23.12
CA ARG A 338 -3.37 3.69 -22.10
C ARG A 338 -1.89 3.35 -22.25
N ARG A 339 -1.21 3.24 -21.12
CA ARG A 339 0.18 2.81 -21.05
C ARG A 339 0.25 1.56 -20.21
N ARG A 340 0.93 0.56 -20.73
CA ARG A 340 1.20 -0.70 -20.03
C ARG A 340 2.65 -0.74 -19.59
N CYS A 341 2.89 -1.13 -18.35
CA CYS A 341 4.24 -1.32 -17.86
C CYS A 341 4.82 -2.59 -18.47
N VAL A 342 6.00 -2.51 -19.10
CA VAL A 342 6.67 -3.67 -19.71
C VAL A 342 7.17 -4.72 -18.69
N ARG A 343 7.13 -4.41 -17.39
CA ARG A 343 7.66 -5.28 -16.32
C ARG A 343 6.56 -5.92 -15.48
N CYS A 344 5.58 -5.15 -15.04
CA CYS A 344 4.51 -5.65 -14.16
C CYS A 344 3.15 -5.74 -14.85
N CYS A 345 3.06 -5.36 -16.13
CA CYS A 345 1.84 -5.31 -16.95
C CYS A 345 0.70 -4.46 -16.39
N GLU A 346 0.94 -3.71 -15.31
CA GLU A 346 0.00 -2.73 -14.78
C GLU A 346 -0.21 -1.57 -15.76
N ILE A 347 -1.37 -0.95 -15.63
CA ILE A 347 -1.85 0.07 -16.58
C ILE A 347 -1.88 1.43 -15.91
N MET A 348 -1.50 2.46 -16.66
CA MET A 348 -1.73 3.86 -16.33
C MET A 348 -2.49 4.50 -17.48
N CYS A 349 -3.55 5.23 -17.16
CA CYS A 349 -4.44 5.82 -18.15
C CYS A 349 -4.47 7.34 -18.07
N GLY A 350 -4.70 7.94 -19.23
CA GLY A 350 -4.94 9.36 -19.39
C GLY A 350 -3.86 10.03 -20.24
N ALA A 351 -4.28 11.05 -20.98
CA ALA A 351 -3.36 11.98 -21.61
C ALA A 351 -2.77 12.89 -20.53
N TYR A 352 -1.46 13.15 -20.61
CA TYR A 352 -0.84 14.17 -19.77
C TYR A 352 -1.38 15.53 -20.22
N PRO A 353 -1.96 16.35 -19.32
CA PRO A 353 -2.45 17.65 -19.71
C PRO A 353 -1.27 18.50 -20.24
N PRO A 354 -1.49 19.28 -21.31
CA PRO A 354 -0.43 20.11 -21.91
C PRO A 354 0.00 21.28 -21.00
N ARG A 355 -0.61 21.47 -19.82
CA ARG A 355 -0.31 22.57 -18.88
C ARG A 355 0.27 22.03 -17.57
N PRO A 356 1.17 22.79 -16.89
CA PRO A 356 1.81 22.36 -15.65
C PRO A 356 0.84 22.47 -14.44
N GLN A 357 -0.14 21.57 -14.38
CA GLN A 357 -1.05 21.39 -13.24
C GLN A 357 -0.33 20.69 -12.05
N LEU A 358 -0.89 20.74 -10.84
CA LEU A 358 -0.28 20.14 -9.66
C LEU A 358 -0.10 18.61 -9.84
N SER A 359 -1.11 17.92 -10.38
CA SER A 359 -1.03 16.51 -10.75
C SER A 359 0.16 16.21 -11.66
N SER A 360 0.38 17.02 -12.70
CA SER A 360 1.52 16.87 -13.62
C SER A 360 2.87 17.07 -12.91
N ARG A 361 2.98 18.05 -12.00
CA ARG A 361 4.18 18.31 -11.19
C ARG A 361 4.47 17.16 -10.23
N MET A 362 3.44 16.63 -9.58
CA MET A 362 3.54 15.45 -8.70
C MET A 362 4.04 14.24 -9.50
N MET A 363 3.41 13.94 -10.64
CA MET A 363 3.79 12.83 -11.51
C MET A 363 5.22 12.96 -12.04
N TYR A 364 5.66 14.17 -12.40
CA TYR A 364 7.03 14.43 -12.83
C TYR A 364 8.03 14.23 -11.70
N LYS A 365 7.77 14.81 -10.52
CA LYS A 365 8.64 14.69 -9.34
C LYS A 365 8.77 13.24 -8.85
N LEU A 366 7.72 12.44 -9.04
CA LEU A 366 7.71 11.01 -8.73
C LEU A 366 8.32 10.13 -9.84
N GLY A 367 8.58 10.69 -11.03
CA GLY A 367 9.12 9.96 -12.18
C GLY A 367 8.09 9.10 -12.93
N TYR A 368 6.81 9.19 -12.59
CA TYR A 368 5.76 8.31 -13.12
C TYR A 368 5.36 8.59 -14.57
N VAL A 369 5.79 9.72 -15.12
CA VAL A 369 5.69 10.01 -16.55
C VAL A 369 6.49 9.00 -17.38
N ARG A 370 7.64 8.57 -16.88
CA ARG A 370 8.59 7.70 -17.59
C ARG A 370 8.53 6.24 -17.13
N TYR A 371 8.33 6.02 -15.84
CA TYR A 371 8.42 4.69 -15.23
C TYR A 371 7.20 4.35 -14.39
N CYS A 372 6.84 3.06 -14.36
CA CYS A 372 5.85 2.55 -13.40
C CYS A 372 6.38 2.60 -11.97
N ILE A 373 5.51 2.35 -10.97
CA ILE A 373 5.90 2.18 -9.56
C ILE A 373 6.96 1.07 -9.41
N CYS A 374 6.93 0.04 -10.26
CA CYS A 374 7.98 -0.96 -10.30
C CYS A 374 9.24 -0.52 -11.06
N GLY A 375 9.38 0.72 -11.54
CA GLY A 375 10.54 1.16 -12.31
C GLY A 375 10.64 0.60 -13.74
N GLY A 376 9.69 -0.22 -14.18
CA GLY A 376 9.59 -0.63 -15.58
C GLY A 376 9.12 0.53 -16.47
N GLY A 377 9.64 0.60 -17.70
CA GLY A 377 9.19 1.58 -18.68
C GLY A 377 7.73 1.40 -19.10
N TRP A 378 7.13 2.48 -19.57
CA TRP A 378 5.80 2.45 -20.18
C TRP A 378 5.90 2.14 -21.67
N THR A 379 5.07 1.22 -22.16
CA THR A 379 4.73 1.11 -23.58
C THR A 379 3.34 1.65 -23.80
N LEU A 380 3.11 2.27 -24.96
CA LEU A 380 1.75 2.58 -25.39
C LEU A 380 1.03 1.27 -25.66
N GLU A 381 -0.16 1.13 -25.11
CA GLU A 381 -1.07 0.05 -25.50
C GLU A 381 -1.71 0.50 -26.81
N SER A 382 -1.28 -0.12 -27.91
CA SER A 382 -1.95 0.03 -29.19
C SER A 382 -3.26 -0.77 -29.12
N ASP A 383 -4.36 -0.20 -29.63
CA ASP A 383 -5.69 -0.84 -29.69
C ASP A 383 -5.70 -2.02 -30.69
N PHE A 384 -4.78 -2.99 -30.55
CA PHE A 384 -4.83 -4.24 -31.30
C PHE A 384 -5.61 -5.26 -30.50
N HIS A 385 -6.75 -5.67 -31.08
CA HIS A 385 -7.81 -6.56 -30.57
C HIS A 385 -9.01 -5.84 -29.95
N ARG A 386 -9.85 -5.29 -30.84
CA ARG A 386 -11.29 -5.56 -30.76
C ARG A 386 -11.60 -6.88 -31.45
#